data_AF-A0A8E2I3P9-F1
#
_entry.id   AF-A0A8E2I3P9-F1
#
_cell.length_a   1.000
_cell.length_b   1.000
_cell.length_c   1.000
_cell.angle_alpha   90.00
_cell.angle_beta   90.00
_cell.angle_gamma   90.00
#
_symmetry.space_group_name_H-M   'P 1'
#
loop_
_entity.id
_entity.type
_entity.pdbx_description
1 polymer ?
#
loop_
_entity_poly.entity_id
_entity_poly.type
_entity_poly.pdbx_seq_one_letter_code
_entity_poly.pdbx_strand_id
1 'polypeptide(L)'
;MHSVYYFVFAVLIAVIGISVNFKFHIDKMKDNPADQGKIQTKFFIANAIIEIIPIILVVFGFMNTRPVSSTADLLIPIAITIIATLFGVLFIFLQSKVDVTEEIKAFIRSFTFIGLMMILAFPIIAIIAMLLMLNMA
;
A
#
# COMPACT_ATOMS: atom_id res chain seq x y z
N MET A 1 7.81 -11.68 19.32
CA MET A 1 8.17 -11.09 18.00
C MET A 1 8.71 -9.69 18.25
N HIS A 2 9.75 -9.28 17.52
CA HIS A 2 10.17 -7.87 17.54
C HIS A 2 9.00 -6.99 17.06
N SER A 3 8.82 -5.83 17.70
CA SER A 3 7.75 -4.87 17.36
C SER A 3 7.79 -4.40 15.91
N VAL A 4 8.94 -4.55 15.26
CA VAL A 4 9.14 -4.31 13.83
C VAL A 4 8.13 -5.04 12.94
N TYR A 5 7.71 -6.25 13.33
CA TYR A 5 6.82 -7.05 12.50
C TYR A 5 5.37 -6.56 12.48
N TYR A 6 4.96 -5.71 13.42
CA TYR A 6 3.67 -5.02 13.32
C TYR A 6 3.61 -4.15 12.06
N PHE A 7 4.70 -3.42 11.76
CA PHE A 7 4.81 -2.61 10.56
C PHE A 7 4.86 -3.47 9.29
N VAL A 8 5.59 -4.59 9.32
CA VAL A 8 5.66 -5.52 8.19
C VAL A 8 4.27 -6.07 7.85
N PHE A 9 3.51 -6.52 8.85
CA PHE A 9 2.16 -7.02 8.61
C PHE A 9 1.19 -5.93 8.14
N ALA A 10 1.31 -4.72 8.67
CA ALA A 10 0.53 -3.58 8.17
C ALA A 10 0.78 -3.34 6.68
N VAL A 11 2.05 -3.37 6.25
CA VAL A 11 2.44 -3.24 4.84
C VAL A 11 1.85 -4.36 4.00
N LEU A 12 2.03 -5.62 4.41
CA LEU A 12 1.55 -6.76 3.62
C LEU A 12 0.03 -6.71 3.41
N ILE A 13 -0.73 -6.43 4.48
CA ILE A 13 -2.19 -6.35 4.42
C ILE A 13 -2.62 -5.17 3.53
N ALA A 14 -2.04 -3.98 3.74
CA ALA A 14 -2.37 -2.80 2.95
C ALA A 14 -2.03 -3.00 1.47
N VAL A 15 -0.82 -3.44 1.14
CA VAL A 15 -0.37 -3.61 -0.24
C VAL A 15 -1.22 -4.65 -0.98
N ILE A 16 -1.45 -5.81 -0.39
CA ILE A 16 -2.26 -6.87 -1.02
C ILE A 16 -3.71 -6.41 -1.16
N GLY A 17 -4.31 -5.89 -0.08
CA GLY A 17 -5.70 -5.45 -0.07
C GLY A 17 -5.97 -4.32 -1.07
N ILE A 18 -5.14 -3.29 -1.07
CA ILE A 18 -5.27 -2.16 -2.00
C ILE A 18 -5.02 -2.61 -3.44
N SER A 19 -4.07 -3.51 -3.69
CA SER A 19 -3.83 -4.06 -5.05
C SER A 19 -5.06 -4.78 -5.59
N VAL A 20 -5.67 -5.66 -4.79
CA VAL A 20 -6.89 -6.38 -5.18
C VAL A 20 -8.05 -5.40 -5.40
N ASN A 21 -8.22 -4.44 -4.48
CA ASN A 21 -9.26 -3.43 -4.60
C ASN A 21 -9.09 -2.53 -5.84
N PHE A 22 -7.84 -2.17 -6.15
CA PHE A 22 -7.48 -1.41 -7.34
C PHE A 22 -7.84 -2.19 -8.61
N LYS A 23 -7.46 -3.46 -8.70
CA LYS A 23 -7.82 -4.32 -9.84
C LYS A 23 -9.33 -4.38 -10.04
N PHE A 24 -10.09 -4.62 -8.98
CA PHE A 24 -11.54 -4.69 -9.07
C PHE A 24 -12.17 -3.38 -9.56
N HIS A 25 -11.68 -2.23 -9.09
CA HIS A 25 -12.24 -0.94 -9.47
C HIS A 25 -11.77 -0.44 -10.83
N ILE A 26 -10.50 -0.68 -11.20
CA ILE A 26 -9.98 -0.27 -12.51
C ILE A 26 -10.65 -1.05 -13.65
N ASP A 27 -11.04 -2.32 -13.43
CA ASP A 27 -11.76 -3.08 -14.45
C ASP A 27 -13.17 -2.52 -14.65
N LYS A 28 -13.90 -2.27 -13.56
CA LYS A 28 -15.22 -1.61 -13.64
C LYS A 28 -15.17 -0.25 -14.33
N MET A 29 -14.06 0.44 -14.15
CA MET A 29 -13.79 1.75 -14.71
C MET A 29 -13.57 1.68 -16.22
N LYS A 30 -12.93 0.61 -16.71
CA LYS A 30 -12.78 0.33 -18.14
C LYS A 30 -14.13 -0.05 -18.77
N ASP A 31 -14.94 -0.84 -18.06
CA ASP A 31 -16.26 -1.28 -18.55
C ASP A 31 -17.29 -0.14 -18.55
N ASN A 32 -17.24 0.77 -17.57
CA ASN A 32 -18.24 1.82 -17.38
C ASN A 32 -17.58 3.19 -17.09
N PRO A 33 -16.90 3.81 -18.07
CA PRO A 33 -16.11 5.03 -17.85
C PRO A 33 -16.95 6.24 -17.42
N ALA A 34 -18.23 6.30 -17.81
CA ALA A 34 -19.15 7.37 -17.40
C ALA A 34 -19.37 7.43 -15.87
N ASP A 35 -19.21 6.29 -15.18
CA ASP A 35 -19.42 6.16 -13.73
C ASP A 35 -18.15 6.46 -12.91
N GLN A 36 -17.12 7.05 -13.52
CA GLN A 36 -15.80 7.26 -12.93
C GLN A 36 -15.79 7.75 -11.47
N GLY A 37 -16.52 8.83 -11.18
CA GLY A 37 -16.54 9.43 -9.84
C GLY A 37 -17.16 8.51 -8.80
N LYS A 38 -18.21 7.78 -9.18
CA LYS A 38 -18.89 6.80 -8.31
C LYS A 38 -17.98 5.60 -8.04
N ILE A 39 -17.25 5.13 -9.04
CA ILE A 39 -16.29 4.02 -8.90
C ILE A 39 -15.13 4.45 -8.00
N GLN A 40 -14.59 5.66 -8.18
CA GLN A 40 -13.52 6.21 -7.36
C GLN A 40 -13.94 6.36 -5.89
N THR A 41 -15.15 6.85 -5.62
CA THR A 41 -15.70 6.94 -4.25
C THR A 41 -15.79 5.56 -3.60
N LYS A 42 -16.26 4.54 -4.33
CA LYS A 42 -16.31 3.16 -3.83
C LYS A 42 -14.91 2.59 -3.57
N PHE A 43 -13.95 2.90 -4.43
CA PHE A 43 -12.56 2.52 -4.23
C PHE A 43 -12.00 3.09 -2.91
N PHE A 44 -12.23 4.37 -2.63
CA PHE A 44 -11.79 4.99 -1.38
C PHE A 44 -12.47 4.39 -0.15
N ILE A 45 -13.79 4.16 -0.18
CA ILE A 45 -14.51 3.52 0.93
C ILE A 45 -13.96 2.12 1.19
N ALA A 46 -13.74 1.33 0.14
CA ALA A 46 -13.16 0.00 0.27
C ALA A 46 -11.71 0.04 0.82
N ASN A 47 -10.89 1.00 0.37
CA ASN A 47 -9.55 1.18 0.95
C ASN A 47 -9.62 1.55 2.42
N ALA A 48 -10.50 2.47 2.83
CA ALA A 48 -10.66 2.85 4.23
C ALA A 48 -10.99 1.64 5.11
N ILE A 49 -11.82 0.71 4.64
CA ILE A 49 -12.13 -0.54 5.35
C ILE A 49 -10.91 -1.46 5.40
N ILE A 50 -10.19 -1.64 4.30
CA ILE A 50 -8.97 -2.46 4.22
C ILE A 50 -7.91 -1.93 5.20
N GLU A 51 -7.80 -0.61 5.32
CA GLU A 51 -6.77 0.07 6.10
C GLU A 51 -7.02 0.05 7.62
N ILE A 52 -8.21 -0.32 8.09
CA ILE A 52 -8.50 -0.41 9.54
C ILE A 52 -7.48 -1.31 10.25
N ILE A 53 -7.22 -2.49 9.70
CA ILE A 53 -6.28 -3.46 10.31
C ILE A 53 -4.83 -2.93 10.23
N PRO A 54 -4.30 -2.50 9.06
CA PRO A 54 -3.01 -1.84 8.96
C PRO A 54 -2.81 -0.66 9.92
N ILE A 55 -3.80 0.22 10.09
CA ILE A 55 -3.70 1.36 11.01
C ILE A 55 -3.54 0.88 12.45
N ILE A 56 -4.38 -0.08 12.87
CA ILE A 56 -4.28 -0.67 14.22
C ILE A 56 -2.89 -1.27 14.44
N LEU A 57 -2.36 -2.01 13.45
CA LEU A 57 -1.03 -2.61 13.52
C LEU A 57 0.08 -1.54 13.59
N VAL A 58 -0.01 -0.46 12.82
CA VAL A 58 0.94 0.66 12.89
C VAL A 58 0.94 1.28 14.28
N VAL A 59 -0.23 1.52 14.87
CA VAL A 59 -0.36 2.05 16.23
C VAL A 59 0.29 1.11 17.24
N PHE A 60 -0.02 -0.19 17.19
CA PHE A 60 0.63 -1.19 18.05
C PHE A 60 2.14 -1.27 17.84
N GLY A 61 2.60 -1.12 16.59
CA GLY A 61 4.02 -1.04 16.25
C GLY A 61 4.69 0.09 17.02
N PHE A 62 4.15 1.31 16.90
CA PHE A 62 4.68 2.48 17.60
C PHE A 62 4.61 2.37 19.12
N MET A 63 3.51 1.86 19.67
CA MET A 63 3.35 1.65 21.12
C MET A 63 4.38 0.68 21.71
N ASN A 64 4.87 -0.26 20.90
CA ASN A 64 5.82 -1.30 21.32
C ASN A 64 7.22 -1.08 20.74
N THR A 65 7.49 0.07 20.12
CA THR A 65 8.79 0.40 19.55
C THR A 65 9.86 0.39 20.64
N ARG A 66 10.98 -0.28 20.36
CA ARG A 66 12.17 -0.31 21.23
C ARG A 66 13.41 -0.12 20.35
N PRO A 67 14.51 0.44 20.87
CA PRO A 67 15.78 0.49 20.14
C PRO A 67 16.20 -0.90 19.67
N VAL A 68 16.76 -0.99 18.47
CA VAL A 68 17.39 -2.24 17.98
C VAL A 68 18.86 -2.24 18.35
N SER A 69 19.40 -3.40 18.70
CA SER A 69 20.80 -3.55 19.08
C SER A 69 21.74 -3.65 17.88
N SER A 70 21.21 -4.04 16.71
CA SER A 70 21.97 -4.14 15.47
C SER A 70 21.13 -3.76 14.25
N THR A 71 21.77 -3.18 13.23
CA THR A 71 21.16 -2.95 11.91
C THR A 71 20.74 -4.25 11.23
N ALA A 72 21.40 -5.37 11.55
CA ALA A 72 21.06 -6.68 11.04
C ALA A 72 19.62 -7.10 11.39
N ASP A 73 19.09 -6.64 12.53
CA ASP A 73 17.74 -6.95 13.00
C ASP A 73 16.65 -6.32 12.13
N LEU A 74 16.99 -5.27 11.38
CA LEU A 74 16.07 -4.56 10.48
C LEU A 74 16.20 -5.00 9.02
N LEU A 75 17.26 -5.74 8.66
CA LEU A 75 17.52 -6.11 7.27
C LEU A 75 16.36 -6.92 6.67
N ILE A 76 15.92 -7.97 7.38
CA ILE A 76 14.83 -8.84 6.91
C ILE A 76 13.49 -8.08 6.84
N PRO A 77 13.04 -7.36 7.89
CA PRO A 77 11.82 -6.56 7.83
C PRO A 77 11.78 -5.50 6.72
N ILE A 78 12.89 -4.79 6.50
CA ILE A 78 13.02 -3.81 5.43
C ILE A 78 12.95 -4.51 4.07
N ALA A 79 13.66 -5.63 3.89
CA ALA A 79 13.62 -6.39 2.64
C ALA A 79 12.21 -6.85 2.28
N ILE A 80 11.46 -7.40 3.25
CA ILE A 80 10.05 -7.80 3.05
C ILE A 80 9.20 -6.60 2.64
N THR A 81 9.37 -5.46 3.33
CA THR A 81 8.63 -4.23 3.06
C THR A 81 8.89 -3.72 1.63
N ILE A 82 10.16 -3.69 1.20
CA ILE A 82 10.55 -3.27 -0.15
C ILE A 82 9.99 -4.23 -1.20
N ILE A 83 10.15 -5.55 -1.01
CA ILE A 83 9.65 -6.55 -1.98
C ILE A 83 8.14 -6.45 -2.13
N ALA A 84 7.40 -6.35 -1.03
CA ALA A 84 5.94 -6.17 -1.06
C ALA A 84 5.57 -4.89 -1.81
N THR A 85 6.23 -3.78 -1.50
CA THR A 85 5.98 -2.48 -2.15
C THR A 85 6.23 -2.54 -3.65
N LEU A 86 7.36 -3.11 -4.07
CA LEU A 86 7.70 -3.29 -5.48
C LEU A 86 6.65 -4.15 -6.18
N PHE A 87 6.22 -5.25 -5.57
CA PHE A 87 5.15 -6.08 -6.10
C PHE A 87 3.86 -5.26 -6.31
N GLY A 88 3.40 -4.51 -5.31
CA GLY A 88 2.18 -3.70 -5.40
C GLY A 88 2.26 -2.60 -6.46
N VAL A 89 3.38 -1.88 -6.51
CA VAL A 89 3.62 -0.82 -7.52
C VAL A 89 3.62 -1.41 -8.93
N LEU A 90 4.36 -2.50 -9.15
CA LEU A 90 4.40 -3.18 -10.45
C LEU A 90 3.01 -3.71 -10.83
N PHE A 91 2.30 -4.31 -9.88
CA PHE A 91 0.95 -4.81 -10.11
C PHE A 91 -0.01 -3.69 -10.56
N ILE A 92 -0.06 -2.57 -9.83
CA ILE A 92 -0.88 -1.41 -10.22
C ILE A 92 -0.49 -0.90 -11.60
N PHE A 93 0.81 -0.76 -11.86
CA PHE A 93 1.30 -0.29 -13.16
C PHE A 93 0.88 -1.24 -14.29
N LEU A 94 1.04 -2.55 -14.13
CA LEU A 94 0.63 -3.52 -15.14
C LEU A 94 -0.89 -3.48 -15.39
N GLN A 95 -1.71 -3.41 -14.34
CA GLN A 95 -3.17 -3.33 -14.49
C GLN A 95 -3.63 -2.05 -15.19
N SER A 96 -2.86 -0.96 -15.07
CA SER A 96 -3.10 0.30 -15.78
C SER A 96 -2.82 0.26 -17.29
N LYS A 97 -2.24 -0.82 -17.80
CA LYS A 97 -1.91 -0.99 -19.22
C LYS A 97 -2.82 -1.97 -19.95
N VAL A 98 -3.49 -2.85 -19.22
CA VAL A 98 -4.37 -3.88 -19.77
C VAL A 98 -5.70 -3.26 -20.21
N ASP A 99 -6.11 -3.50 -21.47
CA ASP A 99 -7.41 -3.10 -22.03
C ASP A 99 -7.75 -1.61 -21.88
N VAL A 100 -6.77 -0.74 -22.15
CA VAL A 100 -6.93 0.72 -22.08
C VAL A 100 -7.03 1.31 -23.48
N THR A 101 -8.19 1.90 -23.80
CA THR A 101 -8.40 2.67 -25.03
C THR A 101 -7.88 4.11 -24.87
N GLU A 102 -7.65 4.82 -25.99
CA GLU A 102 -7.19 6.22 -25.94
C GLU A 102 -8.19 7.17 -25.26
N GLU A 103 -9.49 6.88 -25.35
CA GLU A 103 -10.55 7.69 -24.75
C GLU A 103 -10.46 7.72 -23.21
N ILE A 104 -10.20 6.56 -22.58
CA ILE A 104 -10.17 6.43 -21.12
C ILE A 104 -8.77 6.60 -20.53
N LYS A 105 -7.73 6.70 -21.36
CA LYS A 105 -6.32 6.67 -20.97
C LYS A 105 -5.94 7.73 -19.95
N ALA A 106 -6.40 8.97 -20.14
CA ALA A 106 -6.11 10.07 -19.23
C ALA A 106 -6.67 9.78 -17.82
N PHE A 107 -7.87 9.22 -17.77
CA PHE A 107 -8.54 8.89 -16.54
C PHE A 107 -7.93 7.67 -15.83
N ILE A 108 -7.66 6.59 -16.58
CA ILE A 108 -6.95 5.42 -16.04
C ILE A 108 -5.59 5.83 -15.47
N ARG A 109 -4.86 6.74 -16.13
CA ARG A 109 -3.60 7.28 -15.61
C ARG A 109 -3.80 7.99 -14.27
N SER A 110 -4.80 8.86 -14.15
CA SER A 110 -5.10 9.54 -12.88
C SER A 110 -5.48 8.55 -11.78
N PHE A 111 -6.33 7.57 -12.07
CA PHE A 111 -6.71 6.53 -11.11
C PHE A 111 -5.52 5.68 -10.68
N THR A 112 -4.61 5.38 -11.61
CA THR A 112 -3.37 4.66 -11.33
C THR A 112 -2.48 5.44 -10.37
N PHE A 113 -2.30 6.75 -10.57
CA PHE A 113 -1.55 7.57 -9.61
C PHE A 113 -2.17 7.56 -8.22
N ILE A 114 -3.50 7.64 -8.13
CA ILE A 114 -4.21 7.51 -6.85
C ILE A 114 -3.89 6.16 -6.21
N GLY A 115 -4.04 5.06 -6.95
CA GLY A 115 -3.73 3.71 -6.45
C GLY A 115 -2.28 3.57 -5.97
N LEU A 116 -1.32 4.12 -6.71
CA LEU A 116 0.10 4.13 -6.32
C LEU A 116 0.31 4.87 -5.00
N MET A 117 -0.29 6.04 -4.83
CA MET A 117 -0.16 6.82 -3.58
C MET A 117 -0.78 6.07 -2.39
N MET A 118 -1.91 5.38 -2.59
CA MET A 118 -2.53 4.56 -1.54
C MET A 118 -1.62 3.39 -1.13
N ILE A 119 -1.02 2.68 -2.10
CA ILE A 119 -0.09 1.57 -1.80
C ILE A 119 1.17 2.04 -1.06
N LEU A 120 1.70 3.22 -1.39
CA LEU A 120 2.96 3.70 -0.83
C LEU A 120 2.86 4.21 0.61
N ALA A 121 1.67 4.55 1.09
CA ALA A 121 1.47 5.16 2.42
C ALA A 121 2.04 4.28 3.56
N PHE A 122 1.64 3.02 3.66
CA PHE A 122 2.09 2.11 4.73
C PHE A 122 3.57 1.72 4.63
N PRO A 123 4.12 1.39 3.44
CA PRO A 123 5.55 1.19 3.28
C PRO A 123 6.42 2.36 3.76
N ILE A 124 6.03 3.59 3.43
CA ILE A 124 6.77 4.79 3.87
C ILE A 124 6.73 4.88 5.40
N ILE A 125 5.55 4.72 6.01
CA ILE A 125 5.39 4.72 7.48
C ILE A 125 6.27 3.64 8.12
N ALA A 126 6.24 2.41 7.58
CA ALA A 126 7.00 1.28 8.11
C ALA A 126 8.52 1.52 8.03
N ILE A 127 9.01 2.01 6.89
CA ILE A 127 10.43 2.31 6.71
C ILE A 127 10.88 3.41 7.67
N ILE A 128 10.12 4.51 7.78
CA ILE A 128 10.43 5.59 8.72
C ILE A 128 10.45 5.06 10.15
N ALA A 129 9.44 4.28 10.55
CA ALA A 129 9.37 3.70 11.89
C ALA A 129 10.58 2.80 12.20
N MET A 130 10.99 1.95 11.25
CA MET A 130 12.18 1.10 11.38
C MET A 130 13.48 1.93 11.48
N LEU A 131 13.62 2.99 10.68
CA LEU A 131 14.78 3.87 10.74
C LEU A 131 14.86 4.63 12.07
N LEU A 132 13.72 5.03 12.65
CA LEU A 132 13.70 5.66 13.97
C LEU A 132 14.23 4.73 15.07
N MET A 133 14.04 3.41 14.95
CA MET A 133 14.56 2.43 15.91
C MET A 133 16.08 2.36 15.96
N LEU A 134 16.77 2.75 14.87
CA LEU A 134 18.24 2.85 14.83
C LEU A 134 18.75 4.06 15.61
N ASN A 135 18.01 5.18 15.56
CA ASN A 135 18.43 6.45 16.16
C ASN A 135 18.06 6.56 17.65
N MET A 136 17.31 5.58 18.18
CA MET A 136 16.99 5.48 19.60
C MET A 136 18.01 4.63 20.39
N ALA A 137 19.01 4.06 19.70
CA ALA A 137 20.08 3.25 20.28
C ALA A 137 21.27 4.08 20.72
#